data_AF-A0A925NZY5-F1
#
_entry.id   AF-A0A925NZY5-F1
#
_cell.length_a   1.000
_cell.length_b   1.000
_cell.length_c   1.000
_cell.angle_alpha   90.00
_cell.angle_beta   90.00
_cell.angle_gamma   90.00
#
_symmetry.space_group_name_H-M   'P 1'
#
loop_
_entity.id
_entity.type
_entity.pdbx_description
1 polymer ?
#
loop_
_entity_poly.entity_id
_entity_poly.type
_entity_poly.pdbx_seq_one_letter_code
_entity_poly.pdbx_strand_id
1 'polypeptide(L)'
;HTVEECIPYIDGWRRLANDARIPVHIETHRDRMTTDLFFTMQLLDCFPDLRLTGDLSHYVVGREFAWPISDINHGYMHRIIDNCWGFHGRVASREQVQVQISFPHQKDWLDLFMGWWEYGFRSWRKRAPDDATFTFLCELGPKEYAMTGPDGYELSDRWQESLMMKEMIRALWKKIEIEEAGSAARAA
;
A
#
# COMPACT_ATOMS: atom_id res chain seq x y z
N HIS A 1 -5.37 18.36 -13.92
CA HIS A 1 -6.01 18.86 -12.70
C HIS A 1 -4.97 19.58 -11.87
N THR A 2 -5.32 20.72 -11.28
CA THR A 2 -4.45 21.36 -10.28
C THR A 2 -4.81 20.86 -8.88
N VAL A 3 -3.94 21.07 -7.90
CA VAL A 3 -4.20 20.72 -6.49
C VAL A 3 -5.46 21.44 -5.99
N GLU A 4 -5.63 22.71 -6.38
CA GLU A 4 -6.76 23.55 -5.99
C GLU A 4 -8.10 23.02 -6.52
N GLU A 5 -8.10 22.43 -7.73
CA GLU A 5 -9.31 21.80 -8.29
C GLU A 5 -9.71 20.53 -7.52
N CYS A 6 -8.77 19.86 -6.85
CA CYS A 6 -9.04 18.65 -6.08
C CYS A 6 -9.63 18.94 -4.69
N ILE A 7 -9.30 20.09 -4.10
CA ILE A 7 -9.69 20.47 -2.73
C ILE A 7 -11.21 20.34 -2.49
N PRO A 8 -12.09 20.92 -3.33
CA PRO A 8 -13.55 20.83 -3.09
C PRO A 8 -14.09 19.40 -3.09
N TYR A 9 -13.48 18.50 -3.87
CA TYR A 9 -13.88 17.09 -3.92
C TYR A 9 -13.45 16.35 -2.65
N ILE A 10 -12.20 16.54 -2.22
CA ILE A 10 -11.67 15.92 -1.00
C ILE A 10 -12.47 16.40 0.22
N ASP A 11 -12.71 17.70 0.36
CA ASP A 11 -13.53 18.26 1.43
C ASP A 11 -14.98 17.76 1.38
N GLY A 12 -15.55 17.67 0.19
CA GLY A 12 -16.87 17.09 -0.04
C GLY A 12 -16.97 15.66 0.47
N TRP A 13 -16.05 14.79 0.06
CA TRP A 13 -16.02 13.39 0.51
C TRP A 13 -15.78 13.27 2.01
N ARG A 14 -14.87 14.06 2.58
CA ARG A 14 -14.60 14.06 4.03
C ARG A 14 -15.82 14.49 4.85
N ARG A 15 -16.56 15.51 4.41
CA ARG A 15 -17.82 15.92 5.08
C ARG A 15 -18.87 14.81 5.01
N LEU A 16 -19.10 14.24 3.82
CA LEU A 16 -20.07 13.14 3.66
C LEU A 16 -19.72 11.94 4.54
N ALA A 17 -18.44 11.57 4.60
CA ALA A 17 -17.94 10.49 5.44
C ALA A 17 -18.15 10.78 6.94
N ASN A 18 -17.87 12.01 7.37
CA ASN A 18 -18.10 12.45 8.74
C ASN A 18 -19.59 12.40 9.12
N ASP A 19 -20.47 12.92 8.25
CA ASP A 19 -21.91 12.92 8.48
C ASP A 19 -22.48 11.49 8.53
N ALA A 20 -21.97 10.60 7.69
CA ALA A 20 -22.32 9.18 7.68
C ALA A 20 -21.67 8.38 8.83
N ARG A 21 -20.68 8.95 9.53
CA ARG A 21 -19.83 8.26 10.53
C ARG A 21 -19.14 7.01 9.98
N ILE A 22 -18.75 7.05 8.71
CA ILE A 22 -18.02 5.99 8.02
C ILE A 22 -16.67 6.56 7.60
N PRO A 23 -15.53 5.99 8.04
CA PRO A 23 -14.22 6.44 7.59
C PRO A 23 -14.08 6.36 6.07
N VAL A 24 -13.49 7.38 5.46
CA VAL A 24 -13.14 7.39 4.04
C VAL A 24 -11.63 7.39 3.89
N HIS A 25 -11.12 6.47 3.09
CA HIS A 25 -9.72 6.41 2.68
C HIS A 25 -9.67 6.54 1.14
N ILE A 26 -8.79 7.39 0.62
CA ILE A 26 -8.61 7.53 -0.82
C ILE A 26 -7.49 6.59 -1.26
N GLU A 27 -7.75 5.72 -2.23
CA GLU A 27 -6.74 4.79 -2.72
C GLU A 27 -5.66 5.50 -3.53
N THR A 28 -4.40 5.07 -3.39
CA THR A 28 -3.33 5.41 -4.33
C THR A 28 -3.48 4.55 -5.60
N HIS A 29 -3.96 5.13 -6.69
CA HIS A 29 -4.32 4.34 -7.88
C HIS A 29 -4.02 5.09 -9.18
N ARG A 30 -3.46 4.37 -10.17
CA ARG A 30 -3.21 4.91 -11.53
C ARG A 30 -4.54 5.25 -12.21
N ASP A 31 -4.60 6.25 -13.08
CA ASP A 31 -5.88 6.67 -13.70
C ASP A 31 -6.92 7.25 -12.70
N ARG A 32 -6.47 7.66 -11.50
CA ARG A 32 -7.26 8.40 -10.51
C ARG A 32 -6.56 9.69 -10.11
N MET A 33 -7.18 10.49 -9.25
CA MET A 33 -6.60 11.73 -8.71
C MET A 33 -5.20 11.52 -8.11
N THR A 34 -4.99 10.34 -7.52
CA THR A 34 -3.74 9.93 -6.85
C THR A 34 -2.76 9.22 -7.80
N THR A 35 -2.91 9.37 -9.12
CA THR A 35 -2.09 8.64 -10.11
C THR A 35 -0.62 9.01 -10.07
N ASP A 36 -0.29 10.27 -9.81
CA ASP A 36 1.08 10.77 -9.79
C ASP A 36 1.56 10.94 -8.35
N LEU A 37 2.74 10.39 -8.07
CA LEU A 37 3.32 10.38 -6.74
C LEU A 37 3.58 11.81 -6.21
N PHE A 38 4.10 12.70 -7.06
CA PHE A 38 4.43 14.06 -6.65
C PHE A 38 3.17 14.88 -6.43
N PHE A 39 2.17 14.74 -7.30
CA PHE A 39 0.87 15.36 -7.15
C PHE A 39 0.19 14.90 -5.85
N THR A 40 0.21 13.61 -5.53
CA THR A 40 -0.33 13.11 -4.26
C THR A 40 0.42 13.68 -3.07
N MET A 41 1.75 13.84 -3.13
CA MET A 41 2.50 14.49 -2.04
C MET A 41 2.09 15.97 -1.85
N GLN A 42 1.78 16.70 -2.94
CA GLN A 42 1.24 18.05 -2.85
C GLN A 42 -0.16 18.07 -2.23
N LEU A 43 -1.01 17.08 -2.53
CA LEU A 43 -2.29 16.92 -1.83
C LEU A 43 -2.07 16.68 -0.32
N LEU A 44 -1.04 15.92 0.06
CA LEU A 44 -0.68 15.71 1.46
C LEU A 44 -0.10 16.97 2.13
N ASP A 45 0.50 17.90 1.39
CA ASP A 45 0.87 19.22 1.93
C ASP A 45 -0.38 20.03 2.33
N CYS A 46 -1.45 19.94 1.54
CA CYS A 46 -2.72 20.60 1.84
C CYS A 46 -3.54 19.87 2.91
N PHE A 47 -3.49 18.53 2.91
CA PHE A 47 -4.22 17.67 3.84
C PHE A 47 -3.27 16.68 4.52
N PRO A 48 -2.48 17.12 5.53
CA PRO A 48 -1.52 16.26 6.21
C PRO A 48 -2.15 15.06 6.91
N ASP A 49 -3.44 15.14 7.25
CA ASP A 49 -4.22 14.09 7.89
C ASP A 49 -5.04 13.23 6.92
N LEU A 50 -4.86 13.43 5.61
CA LEU A 50 -5.58 12.65 4.60
C LEU A 50 -5.26 11.17 4.77
N ARG A 51 -6.31 10.36 4.86
CA ARG A 51 -6.20 8.91 5.02
C ARG A 51 -6.18 8.25 3.65
N LEU A 52 -5.15 7.46 3.41
CA LEU A 52 -4.98 6.71 2.17
C LEU A 52 -5.23 5.21 2.36
N THR A 53 -5.76 4.56 1.33
CA THR A 53 -5.59 3.12 1.14
C THR A 53 -4.37 2.93 0.24
N GLY A 54 -3.28 2.41 0.80
CA GLY A 54 -2.03 2.25 0.08
C GLY A 54 -2.04 1.02 -0.82
N ASP A 55 -2.33 1.21 -2.11
CA ASP A 55 -1.87 0.30 -3.16
C ASP A 55 -0.55 0.85 -3.72
N LEU A 56 0.55 0.40 -3.13
CA LEU A 56 1.90 0.89 -3.44
C LEU A 56 2.35 0.50 -4.85
N SER A 57 1.71 -0.52 -5.44
CA SER A 57 2.09 -1.08 -6.75
C SER A 57 1.95 -0.05 -7.87
N HIS A 58 0.97 0.85 -7.75
CA HIS A 58 0.72 1.89 -8.74
C HIS A 58 1.86 2.89 -8.87
N TYR A 59 2.53 3.23 -7.77
CA TYR A 59 3.67 4.14 -7.83
C TYR A 59 4.94 3.48 -8.33
N VAL A 60 5.18 2.20 -7.98
CA VAL A 60 6.34 1.47 -8.52
C VAL A 60 6.32 1.46 -10.05
N VAL A 61 5.17 1.08 -10.64
CA VAL A 61 5.01 1.07 -12.10
C VAL A 61 4.94 2.49 -12.65
N GLY A 62 4.07 3.34 -12.11
CA GLY A 62 3.78 4.66 -12.68
C GLY A 62 4.97 5.62 -12.65
N ARG A 63 5.90 5.44 -11.72
CA ARG A 63 7.15 6.21 -11.63
C ARG A 63 8.36 5.50 -12.22
N GLU A 64 8.17 4.30 -12.78
CA GLU A 64 9.24 3.44 -13.29
C GLU A 64 10.41 3.30 -12.30
N PHE A 65 10.11 2.92 -11.05
CA PHE A 65 11.16 2.77 -10.05
C PHE A 65 12.14 1.65 -10.42
N ALA A 66 13.39 2.01 -10.67
CA ALA A 66 14.47 1.07 -10.95
C ALA A 66 14.81 0.22 -9.73
N TRP A 67 15.21 -1.03 -9.96
CA TRP A 67 15.78 -1.92 -8.94
C TRP A 67 17.31 -1.80 -8.93
N PRO A 68 17.97 -1.71 -7.75
CA PRO A 68 17.37 -1.49 -6.43
C PRO A 68 16.78 -0.07 -6.29
N ILE A 69 15.76 0.06 -5.44
CA ILE A 69 15.11 1.35 -5.18
C ILE A 69 16.09 2.29 -4.48
N SER A 70 16.26 3.50 -5.00
CA SER A 70 17.10 4.52 -4.37
C SER A 70 16.54 5.01 -3.03
N ASP A 71 17.41 5.49 -2.13
CA ASP A 71 17.01 6.09 -0.85
C ASP A 71 16.02 7.25 -1.03
N ILE A 72 16.18 8.03 -2.11
CA ILE A 72 15.28 9.13 -2.45
C ILE A 72 13.86 8.59 -2.72
N ASN A 73 13.73 7.54 -3.54
CA ASN A 73 12.44 6.93 -3.83
C ASN A 73 11.83 6.23 -2.61
N HIS A 74 12.66 5.59 -1.77
CA HIS A 74 12.22 5.10 -0.46
C HIS A 74 11.63 6.22 0.39
N GLY A 75 12.29 7.38 0.45
CA GLY A 75 11.80 8.57 1.16
C GLY A 75 10.42 9.03 0.68
N TYR A 76 10.20 9.08 -0.64
CA TYR A 76 8.88 9.43 -1.19
C TYR A 76 7.81 8.39 -0.83
N MET A 77 8.14 7.10 -0.89
CA MET A 77 7.19 6.04 -0.52
C MET A 77 6.87 6.07 0.97
N HIS A 78 7.85 6.28 1.85
CA HIS A 78 7.60 6.42 3.28
C HIS A 78 6.67 7.58 3.59
N ARG A 79 6.82 8.73 2.91
CA ARG A 79 5.90 9.86 3.04
C ARG A 79 4.46 9.50 2.67
N ILE A 80 4.24 8.72 1.60
CA ILE A 80 2.90 8.22 1.26
C ILE A 80 2.41 7.24 2.33
N ILE A 81 3.26 6.31 2.74
CA ILE A 81 2.93 5.23 3.68
C ILE A 81 2.55 5.78 5.06
N ASP A 82 3.15 6.89 5.49
CA ASP A 82 2.78 7.59 6.72
C ASP A 82 1.35 8.16 6.71
N ASN A 83 0.71 8.24 5.53
CA ASN A 83 -0.68 8.60 5.38
C ASN A 83 -1.60 7.39 5.11
N CYS A 84 -1.06 6.17 5.01
CA CYS A 84 -1.86 4.97 4.81
C CYS A 84 -2.54 4.52 6.11
N TRP A 85 -3.84 4.22 6.00
CA TRP A 85 -4.71 3.67 7.06
C TRP A 85 -5.25 2.27 6.75
N GLY A 86 -4.91 1.76 5.58
CA GLY A 86 -5.12 0.39 5.12
C GLY A 86 -4.26 0.15 3.88
N PHE A 87 -4.09 -1.11 3.49
CA PHE A 87 -3.26 -1.47 2.34
C PHE A 87 -3.96 -2.45 1.41
N HIS A 88 -3.65 -2.29 0.13
CA HIS A 88 -3.90 -3.27 -0.89
C HIS A 88 -2.59 -4.03 -1.16
N GLY A 89 -2.67 -5.34 -1.01
CA GLY A 89 -1.59 -6.30 -1.18
C GLY A 89 -1.45 -6.69 -2.63
N ARG A 90 -0.69 -5.90 -3.38
CA ARG A 90 -0.24 -6.19 -4.73
C ARG A 90 1.25 -5.89 -4.84
N VAL A 91 2.01 -6.82 -5.41
CA VAL A 91 3.45 -6.65 -5.65
C VAL A 91 3.63 -6.35 -7.13
N ALA A 92 4.32 -5.25 -7.42
CA ALA A 92 4.70 -4.86 -8.77
C ALA A 92 6.21 -4.93 -8.96
N SER A 93 6.62 -5.16 -10.19
CA SER A 93 7.94 -4.75 -10.66
C SER A 93 7.84 -3.37 -11.32
N ARG A 94 8.98 -2.85 -11.80
CA ARG A 94 9.00 -1.61 -12.59
C ARG A 94 8.06 -1.64 -13.79
N GLU A 95 7.91 -2.80 -14.44
CA GLU A 95 7.23 -2.93 -15.73
C GLU A 95 5.94 -3.77 -15.68
N GLN A 96 5.68 -4.46 -14.57
CA GLN A 96 4.49 -5.29 -14.39
C GLN A 96 3.80 -4.92 -13.08
N VAL A 97 2.54 -4.50 -13.16
CA VAL A 97 1.77 -4.06 -11.99
C VAL A 97 1.42 -5.18 -11.01
N GLN A 98 1.45 -6.44 -11.48
CA GLN A 98 1.21 -7.61 -10.66
C GLN A 98 2.16 -8.74 -11.09
N VAL A 99 3.16 -9.01 -10.26
CA VAL A 99 4.08 -10.14 -10.43
C VAL A 99 3.59 -11.35 -9.63
N GLN A 100 3.95 -12.55 -10.06
CA GLN A 100 3.69 -13.78 -9.32
C GLN A 100 4.63 -13.86 -8.11
N ILE A 101 4.10 -13.66 -6.91
CA ILE A 101 4.88 -13.67 -5.67
C ILE A 101 5.44 -15.06 -5.34
N SER A 102 4.85 -16.11 -5.91
CA SER A 102 5.34 -17.49 -5.78
C SER A 102 6.59 -17.78 -6.61
N PHE A 103 6.97 -16.89 -7.53
CA PHE A 103 8.09 -17.13 -8.45
C PHE A 103 9.42 -16.67 -7.82
N PRO A 104 10.44 -17.55 -7.73
CA PRO A 104 11.69 -17.22 -7.02
C PRO A 104 12.43 -15.98 -7.53
N HIS A 105 12.35 -15.69 -8.83
CA HIS A 105 13.02 -14.53 -9.43
C HIS A 105 12.29 -13.20 -9.16
N GLN A 106 11.08 -13.24 -8.60
CA GLN A 106 10.33 -12.07 -8.16
C GLN A 106 10.54 -11.75 -6.67
N LYS A 107 11.39 -12.53 -5.98
CA LYS A 107 11.61 -12.41 -4.54
C LYS A 107 12.06 -11.02 -4.12
N ASP A 108 12.92 -10.39 -4.91
CA ASP A 108 13.42 -9.03 -4.66
C ASP A 108 12.27 -8.00 -4.55
N TRP A 109 11.30 -8.06 -5.46
CA TRP A 109 10.11 -7.22 -5.41
C TRP A 109 9.19 -7.58 -4.25
N LEU A 110 8.98 -8.87 -3.97
CA LEU A 110 8.19 -9.29 -2.81
C LEU A 110 8.81 -8.78 -1.50
N ASP A 111 10.12 -8.93 -1.32
CA ASP A 111 10.84 -8.48 -0.13
C ASP A 111 10.76 -6.96 0.04
N LEU A 112 10.87 -6.19 -1.05
CA LEU A 112 10.68 -4.74 -1.04
C LEU A 112 9.31 -4.35 -0.48
N PHE A 113 8.25 -4.95 -1.03
CA PHE A 113 6.88 -4.64 -0.61
C PHE A 113 6.63 -5.10 0.83
N MET A 114 7.14 -6.26 1.23
CA MET A 114 7.10 -6.72 2.63
C MET A 114 7.78 -5.73 3.58
N GLY A 115 8.92 -5.14 3.18
CA GLY A 115 9.60 -4.10 3.94
C GLY A 115 8.79 -2.80 4.05
N TRP A 116 8.18 -2.34 2.96
CA TRP A 116 7.30 -1.17 2.98
C TRP A 116 6.02 -1.40 3.79
N TRP A 117 5.42 -2.59 3.72
CA TRP A 117 4.28 -2.95 4.55
C TRP A 117 4.68 -3.03 6.02
N GLU A 118 5.84 -3.59 6.36
CA GLU A 118 6.36 -3.59 7.74
C GLU A 118 6.51 -2.16 8.27
N TYR A 119 7.11 -1.27 7.48
CA TYR A 119 7.21 0.16 7.82
C TYR A 119 5.82 0.78 8.04
N GLY A 120 4.88 0.53 7.12
CA GLY A 120 3.51 1.04 7.19
C GLY A 120 2.73 0.53 8.39
N PHE A 121 2.88 -0.74 8.76
CA PHE A 121 2.20 -1.33 9.91
C PHE A 121 2.68 -0.67 11.20
N ARG A 122 4.00 -0.48 11.34
CA ARG A 122 4.57 0.24 12.50
C ARG A 122 4.17 1.71 12.51
N SER A 123 4.18 2.38 11.36
CA SER A 123 3.72 3.78 11.26
C SER A 123 2.25 3.92 11.65
N TRP A 124 1.39 2.99 11.20
CA TRP A 124 -0.03 2.96 11.56
C TRP A 124 -0.23 2.72 13.05
N ARG A 125 0.42 1.71 13.65
CA ARG A 125 0.27 1.37 15.07
C ARG A 125 0.66 2.52 16.02
N LYS A 126 1.62 3.38 15.62
CA LYS A 126 1.99 4.59 16.39
C LYS A 126 0.89 5.66 16.43
N ARG A 127 -0.03 5.65 15.46
CA ARG A 127 -1.01 6.73 15.22
C ARG A 127 -2.46 6.27 15.44
N ALA A 128 -2.70 4.98 15.33
CA ALA A 128 -4.03 4.39 15.44
C ALA A 128 -4.48 4.33 16.91
N PRO A 129 -5.77 4.57 17.19
CA PRO A 129 -6.38 4.26 18.48
C PRO A 129 -6.24 2.79 18.87
N ASP A 130 -6.26 2.49 20.17
CA ASP A 130 -6.11 1.12 20.70
C ASP A 130 -7.21 0.15 20.21
N ASP A 131 -8.40 0.67 19.91
CA ASP A 131 -9.56 -0.09 19.41
C ASP A 131 -9.68 -0.12 17.89
N ALA A 132 -8.72 0.49 17.17
CA ALA A 132 -8.77 0.56 15.72
C ALA A 132 -8.50 -0.79 15.07
N THR A 133 -9.17 -1.03 13.94
CA THR A 133 -8.92 -2.21 13.10
C THR A 133 -8.10 -1.82 11.88
N PHE A 134 -6.95 -2.48 11.72
CA PHE A 134 -6.12 -2.35 10.52
C PHE A 134 -6.64 -3.25 9.39
N THR A 135 -6.66 -2.73 8.16
CA THR A 135 -7.13 -3.48 6.99
C THR A 135 -6.01 -3.73 6.00
N PHE A 136 -5.88 -4.98 5.57
CA PHE A 136 -5.01 -5.40 4.48
C PHE A 136 -5.82 -6.30 3.56
N LEU A 137 -6.07 -5.84 2.33
CA LEU A 137 -6.79 -6.60 1.31
C LEU A 137 -5.77 -7.26 0.37
N CYS A 138 -5.83 -8.57 0.17
CA CYS A 138 -5.07 -9.21 -0.92
C CYS A 138 -5.73 -8.81 -2.25
N GLU A 139 -5.09 -7.91 -3.00
CA GLU A 139 -5.68 -7.18 -4.12
C GLU A 139 -5.12 -7.70 -5.45
N LEU A 140 -5.12 -9.03 -5.62
CA LEU A 140 -4.69 -9.65 -6.87
C LEU A 140 -5.80 -9.55 -7.92
N GLY A 141 -5.57 -8.72 -8.92
CA GLY A 141 -6.49 -8.46 -10.02
C GLY A 141 -6.62 -9.65 -10.98
N PRO A 142 -7.67 -9.65 -11.83
CA PRO A 142 -7.91 -10.70 -12.82
C PRO A 142 -6.81 -10.78 -13.89
N LYS A 143 -7.01 -11.67 -14.87
CA LYS A 143 -6.13 -11.93 -16.00
C LYS A 143 -5.47 -10.69 -16.62
N GLU A 144 -6.18 -9.57 -16.71
CA GLU A 144 -5.66 -8.31 -17.29
C GLU A 144 -4.54 -7.67 -16.46
N TYR A 145 -4.41 -8.03 -15.19
CA TYR A 145 -3.33 -7.60 -14.29
C TYR A 145 -2.21 -8.64 -14.22
N ALA A 146 -2.56 -9.93 -14.23
CA ALA A 146 -1.62 -11.03 -14.12
C ALA A 146 -0.81 -11.24 -15.43
N MET A 147 0.39 -11.81 -15.32
CA MET A 147 1.06 -12.32 -16.53
C MET A 147 0.45 -13.65 -16.96
N THR A 148 0.27 -13.81 -18.27
CA THR A 148 -0.35 -15.00 -18.86
C THR A 148 0.61 -15.74 -19.77
N GLY A 149 0.43 -17.06 -19.88
CA GLY A 149 1.12 -17.89 -20.85
C GLY A 149 0.64 -17.68 -22.29
N PRO A 150 1.28 -18.33 -23.27
CA PRO A 150 0.85 -18.30 -24.66
C PRO A 150 -0.52 -18.95 -24.89
N ASP A 151 -0.99 -19.77 -23.93
CA ASP A 151 -2.34 -20.35 -23.88
C ASP A 151 -3.40 -19.37 -23.36
N GLY A 152 -2.99 -18.18 -22.90
CA GLY A 152 -3.86 -17.15 -22.37
C GLY A 152 -4.34 -17.39 -20.94
N TYR A 153 -3.79 -18.36 -20.21
CA TYR A 153 -4.07 -18.58 -18.78
C TYR A 153 -3.03 -17.86 -17.90
N GLU A 154 -3.43 -17.49 -16.69
CA GLU A 154 -2.52 -16.89 -15.70
C GLU A 154 -1.36 -17.86 -15.39
N LEU A 155 -0.14 -17.34 -15.29
CA LEU A 155 1.05 -18.16 -15.01
C LEU A 155 1.10 -18.68 -13.56
N SER A 156 0.32 -18.07 -12.65
CA SER A 156 0.16 -18.51 -11.26
C SER A 156 -1.31 -18.80 -10.91
N ASP A 157 -1.50 -19.53 -9.82
CA ASP A 157 -2.81 -19.63 -9.17
C ASP A 157 -2.99 -18.45 -8.20
N ARG A 158 -3.78 -17.47 -8.65
CA ARG A 158 -4.08 -16.26 -7.89
C ARG A 158 -4.75 -16.51 -6.54
N TRP A 159 -5.53 -17.57 -6.40
CA TRP A 159 -6.13 -17.92 -5.11
C TRP A 159 -5.05 -18.40 -4.13
N GLN A 160 -4.15 -19.27 -4.59
CA GLN A 160 -3.04 -19.75 -3.76
C GLN A 160 -2.08 -18.61 -3.39
N GLU A 161 -1.79 -17.70 -4.31
CA GLU A 161 -0.96 -16.52 -4.01
C GLU A 161 -1.64 -15.58 -3.01
N SER A 162 -2.96 -15.38 -3.11
CA SER A 162 -3.72 -14.60 -2.12
C SER A 162 -3.65 -15.23 -0.72
N LEU A 163 -3.77 -16.56 -0.62
CA LEU A 163 -3.61 -17.29 0.65
C LEU A 163 -2.18 -17.17 1.19
N MET A 164 -1.17 -17.31 0.34
CA MET A 164 0.24 -17.15 0.70
C MET A 164 0.50 -15.75 1.26
N MET A 165 0.04 -14.71 0.57
CA MET A 165 0.19 -13.32 1.02
C MET A 165 -0.50 -13.08 2.36
N LYS A 166 -1.75 -13.56 2.51
CA LYS A 166 -2.47 -13.47 3.79
C LYS A 166 -1.66 -14.09 4.95
N GLU A 167 -1.05 -15.25 4.76
CA GLU A 167 -0.22 -15.87 5.80
C GLU A 167 1.06 -15.07 6.08
N MET A 168 1.75 -14.57 5.05
CA MET A 168 2.92 -13.71 5.21
C MET A 168 2.62 -12.43 6.00
N ILE A 169 1.50 -11.77 5.70
CA ILE A 169 1.07 -10.54 6.37
C ILE A 169 0.65 -10.79 7.81
N ARG A 170 -0.06 -11.90 8.09
CA ARG A 170 -0.39 -12.30 9.46
C ARG A 170 0.86 -12.60 10.28
N ALA A 171 1.83 -13.29 9.69
CA ALA A 171 3.12 -13.55 10.34
C ALA A 171 3.88 -12.26 10.62
N LEU A 172 3.92 -11.33 9.65
CA LEU A 172 4.55 -10.03 9.81
C LEU A 172 3.89 -9.20 10.93
N TRP A 173 2.55 -9.15 10.95
CA TRP A 173 1.81 -8.46 12.02
C TRP A 173 2.14 -9.03 13.40
N LYS A 174 2.10 -10.37 13.55
CA LYS A 174 2.44 -11.04 14.81
C LYS A 174 3.88 -10.78 15.25
N LYS A 175 4.83 -10.77 14.31
CA LYS A 175 6.25 -10.42 14.59
C LYS A 175 6.33 -9.04 15.23
N ILE A 176 5.67 -8.04 14.65
CA ILE A 176 5.66 -6.65 15.16
C ILE A 176 5.08 -6.60 16.58
N GLU A 177 3.97 -7.28 16.84
CA GLU A 177 3.35 -7.31 18.18
C GLU A 177 4.28 -7.90 19.25
N ILE A 178 5.00 -8.97 18.92
CA ILE A 178 5.96 -9.60 19.85
C ILE A 178 7.12 -8.65 20.17
N GLU A 179 7.66 -7.96 19.16
CA GLU A 179 8.77 -7.03 19.33
C GLU A 179 8.38 -5.81 20.17
N GLU A 180 7.18 -5.27 19.96
CA GLU A 180 6.65 -4.14 20.73
C GLU A 180 6.42 -4.54 22.20
N ALA A 181 5.81 -5.70 22.45
CA ALA A 181 5.60 -6.21 23.80
C ALA A 181 6.94 -6.44 24.54
N GLY A 182 7.93 -7.03 23.85
CA GLY A 182 9.27 -7.23 24.40
C GLY A 182 10.02 -5.91 24.69
N SER A 183 9.79 -4.88 23.89
CA SER A 183 10.38 -3.55 24.09
C SER A 183 9.75 -2.83 25.28
N ALA A 184 8.42 -2.91 25.44
CA ALA A 184 7.71 -2.35 26.59
C ALA A 184 8.14 -3.01 27.91
N ALA A 185 8.30 -4.34 27.91
CA ALA A 185 8.76 -5.08 29.09
C ALA A 185 10.21 -4.77 29.49
N ARG A 186 11.06 -4.30 28.56
CA ARG A 186 12.43 -3.85 28.85
C ARG A 186 12.50 -2.40 29.33
N ALA A 187 11.47 -1.61 29.05
CA ALA A 187 11.41 -0.19 29.42
C ALA A 187 10.74 0.05 30.78
N ALA A 188 10.00 -0.94 31.29
CA ALA A 188 9.40 -0.97 32.62
C ALA A 188 10.37 -1.54 33.68
#